data_AF-A0A2S3V245-F1
#
_entry.id   AF-A0A2S3V245-F1
#
_cell.length_a   1.000
_cell.length_b   1.000
_cell.length_c   1.000
_cell.angle_alpha   90.00
_cell.angle_beta   90.00
_cell.angle_gamma   90.00
#
_symmetry.space_group_name_H-M   'P 1'
#
loop_
_entity.id
_entity.type
_entity.pdbx_description
1 polymer ?
#
loop_
_entity_poly.entity_id
_entity_poly.type
_entity_poly.pdbx_seq_one_letter_code
_entity_poly.pdbx_strand_id
1 'polypeptide(L)' 'MEVTNAIDCNGLSAAPTLLRIKQALVGLVDDALPLEILVDADCDRDRLRRSLGLQGDAVRLVSRPQ' A
#
# COMPACT_ATOMS: atom_id res chain seq x y z
N MET A 1 -9.89 18.53 -8.10
CA MET A 1 -9.16 17.78 -7.06
C MET A 1 -8.82 16.44 -7.67
N GLU A 2 -7.59 16.22 -8.10
CA GLU A 2 -7.15 14.86 -8.43
C GLU A 2 -7.23 14.06 -7.14
N VAL A 3 -8.22 13.17 -7.04
CA VAL A 3 -8.22 12.13 -6.03
C VAL A 3 -7.15 11.15 -6.49
N THR A 4 -5.90 11.41 -6.15
CA THR A 4 -4.88 10.37 -6.22
C THR A 4 -5.38 9.24 -5.32
N ASN A 5 -5.69 8.07 -5.90
CA ASN A 5 -6.17 6.87 -5.21
C ASN A 5 -5.10 6.25 -4.27
N ALA A 6 -4.14 7.07 -3.81
CA ALA A 6 -3.08 6.66 -2.93
C ALA A 6 -3.59 6.58 -1.49
N ILE A 7 -3.32 5.45 -0.84
CA ILE A 7 -3.62 5.26 0.57
C ILE A 7 -2.42 5.72 1.38
N ASP A 8 -2.65 6.69 2.26
CA ASP A 8 -1.63 7.13 3.20
C ASP A 8 -1.51 6.15 4.38
N CYS A 9 -0.32 5.59 4.55
CA CYS A 9 0.08 4.72 5.66
C CYS A 9 1.35 5.22 6.37
N ASN A 10 1.75 6.49 6.18
CA ASN A 10 2.85 7.06 6.95
C ASN A 10 2.53 7.06 8.46
N GLY A 11 3.54 6.79 9.28
CA GLY A 11 3.43 6.64 10.74
C GLY A 11 2.81 5.32 11.21
N LEU A 12 2.45 4.40 10.30
CA LEU A 12 1.92 3.09 10.66
C LEU A 12 3.03 2.04 10.70
N SER A 13 2.96 1.16 11.70
CA SER A 13 3.79 -0.04 11.70
C SER A 13 3.37 -1.03 10.60
N ALA A 14 4.18 -2.06 10.35
CA ALA A 14 3.95 -3.00 9.25
C ALA A 14 2.59 -3.72 9.31
N ALA A 15 2.13 -4.12 10.50
CA ALA A 15 0.85 -4.83 10.66
C ALA A 15 -0.39 -3.96 10.32
N PRO A 16 -0.56 -2.75 10.86
CA PRO A 16 -1.66 -1.87 10.47
C PRO A 16 -1.57 -1.42 9.01
N THR A 17 -0.37 -1.21 8.47
CA THR A 17 -0.18 -0.95 7.02
C THR A 17 -0.72 -2.10 6.19
N LEU A 18 -0.36 -3.35 6.51
CA LEU A 18 -0.84 -4.54 5.81
C LEU A 18 -2.37 -4.67 5.86
N LEU A 19 -2.96 -4.42 7.04
CA LEU A 19 -4.41 -4.49 7.21
C LEU A 19 -5.12 -3.46 6.33
N ARG A 20 -4.61 -2.22 6.29
CA ARG A 20 -5.17 -1.14 5.47
C ARG A 20 -5.14 -1.50 3.98
N ILE A 21 -4.02 -2.06 3.50
CA ILE A 21 -3.87 -2.53 2.12
C ILE A 21 -4.90 -3.62 1.81
N LYS A 22 -5.00 -4.65 2.66
CA LYS A 22 -5.96 -5.75 2.46
C LYS A 22 -7.39 -5.26 2.42
N GLN A 23 -7.77 -4.34 3.32
CA GLN A 23 -9.10 -3.74 3.32
C GLN A 23 -9.40 -2.95 2.05
N ALA A 24 -8.41 -2.25 1.51
CA ALA A 24 -8.57 -1.49 0.28
C ALA A 24 -8.66 -2.37 -0.98
N LEU A 25 -7.95 -3.50 -0.99
CA LEU A 25 -8.04 -4.49 -2.06
C LEU A 25 -9.41 -5.21 -2.05
N VAL A 26 -10.07 -5.31 -0.90
CA VAL A 26 -11.43 -5.86 -0.80
C VAL A 26 -12.42 -4.88 -1.43
N GLY A 27 -12.89 -5.22 -2.64
CA GLY A 27 -13.87 -4.43 -3.38
C GLY A 27 -13.26 -3.47 -4.41
N LEU A 28 -11.94 -3.52 -4.62
CA LEU A 28 -11.30 -2.79 -5.71
C LEU A 28 -11.62 -3.48 -7.06
N VAL A 29 -11.95 -2.68 -8.07
CA VAL A 29 -12.10 -3.14 -9.46
C VAL A 29 -10.71 -3.19 -10.10
N ASP A 30 -10.44 -4.19 -10.95
CA ASP A 30 -9.11 -4.43 -11.54
C ASP A 30 -8.54 -3.21 -12.29
N ASP A 31 -9.39 -2.35 -12.87
CA ASP A 31 -8.99 -1.12 -13.58
C ASP A 31 -8.35 -0.05 -12.65
N ALA A 32 -8.41 -0.22 -11.32
CA ALA A 32 -7.84 0.69 -10.34
C ALA A 32 -6.50 0.20 -9.75
N LEU A 33 -5.89 -0.83 -10.35
CA LEU A 33 -4.59 -1.38 -9.95
C LEU A 33 -3.43 -0.86 -10.83
N PRO A 34 -2.20 -0.74 -10.29
CA PRO A 34 -1.82 -1.04 -8.90
C PRO A 34 -2.21 0.09 -7.94
N LEU A 35 -2.66 -0.29 -6.75
CA LEU A 35 -3.02 0.65 -5.68
C LEU A 35 -1.76 1.29 -5.09
N GLU A 36 -1.70 2.61 -5.10
CA GLU A 36 -0.57 3.33 -4.49
C GLU A 36 -0.69 3.38 -2.98
N ILE A 37 0.37 3.03 -2.26
CA ILE A 37 0.44 3.10 -0.80
C ILE A 37 1.62 3.98 -0.43
N LEU A 38 1.34 5.08 0.27
CA LEU A 38 2.37 5.94 0.82
C LEU A 38 2.84 5.32 2.14
N VAL A 39 4.11 5.00 2.23
CA VAL A 39 4.75 4.45 3.43
C VAL A 39 5.99 5.27 3.78
N ASP A 40 6.39 5.21 5.04
CA ASP A 40 7.61 5.86 5.51
C ASP A 40 8.86 5.30 4.80
N ALA A 41 9.93 6.09 4.78
CA ALA A 41 11.18 5.72 4.13
C ALA A 41 11.85 4.48 4.76
N ASP A 42 11.64 4.25 6.05
CA ASP A 42 12.16 3.12 6.83
C ASP A 42 11.24 1.88 6.82
N CYS A 43 10.12 1.94 6.08
CA CYS A 43 9.21 0.81 5.94
C CYS A 43 9.92 -0.39 5.29
N ASP A 44 9.86 -1.56 5.94
CA ASP A 44 10.36 -2.82 5.38
C ASP A 44 9.45 -3.34 4.26
N ARG A 45 9.71 -2.82 3.05
CA ARG A 45 8.95 -3.11 1.82
C ARG A 45 8.97 -4.59 1.48
N ASP A 46 10.09 -5.28 1.68
CA ASP A 46 10.22 -6.70 1.35
C ASP A 46 9.37 -7.56 2.27
N ARG A 47 9.39 -7.27 3.58
CA ARG A 47 8.51 -7.96 4.54
C ARG A 47 7.04 -7.69 4.24
N LEU A 48 6.69 -6.47 3.83
CA LEU A 48 5.33 -6.12 3.47
C LEU A 48 4.87 -6.87 2.21
N ARG A 49 5.69 -6.89 1.14
CA ARG A 49 5.41 -7.65 -0.09
C ARG A 49 5.27 -9.15 0.17
N ARG A 50 6.18 -9.74 0.95
CA ARG A 50 6.07 -11.16 1.37
C ARG A 50 4.76 -11.45 2.10
N SER A 51 4.31 -10.52 2.93
CA SER A 51 3.07 -10.67 3.73
C SER A 51 1.79 -10.48 2.89
N LEU A 52 1.89 -9.80 1.75
CA LEU A 52 0.81 -9.65 0.77
C LEU A 52 0.70 -10.85 -0.18
N GLY A 53 1.78 -11.62 -0.36
CA GLY A 53 1.78 -12.79 -1.23
C GLY A 53 1.43 -12.41 -2.68
N LEU A 54 0.45 -13.12 -3.28
CA LEU A 54 -0.02 -12.86 -4.65
C LEU A 54 -0.60 -11.45 -4.84
N GLN A 55 -1.04 -10.79 -3.77
CA GLN A 55 -1.55 -9.42 -3.82
C GLN A 55 -0.43 -8.37 -3.86
N GLY A 56 0.84 -8.78 -3.73
CA GLY A 56 1.97 -7.86 -3.73
C GLY A 56 2.15 -7.10 -5.04
N ASP A 57 1.69 -7.65 -6.16
CA ASP A 57 1.76 -7.00 -7.48
C ASP A 57 0.57 -6.07 -7.75
N ALA A 58 -0.50 -6.18 -6.95
CA ALA A 58 -1.65 -5.28 -6.97
C ALA A 58 -1.37 -3.94 -6.28
N VAL A 59 -0.17 -3.75 -5.73
CA VAL A 59 0.16 -2.64 -4.84
C VAL A 59 1.50 -2.02 -5.21
N ARG A 60 1.54 -0.69 -5.27
CA ARG A 60 2.75 0.10 -5.48
C ARG A 60 3.11 0.87 -4.21
N LEU A 61 4.16 0.44 -3.51
CA LEU A 61 4.68 1.15 -2.34
C LEU A 61 5.49 2.37 -2.79
N VAL A 62 5.12 3.55 -2.31
CA VAL A 62 5.77 4.83 -2.61
C VAL A 62 6.16 5.48 -1.29
N SER A 63 7.36 6.06 -1.20
CA SER A 63 7.75 6.92 -0.07
C SER A 63 7.86 8.35 -0.56
N ARG A 64 7.29 9.31 0.17
CA ARG A 64 7.58 10.72 -0.12
C ARG A 64 9.01 11.04 0.32
N PRO A 65 9.79 11.78 -0.48
CA PRO A 65 10.99 12.43 0.04
C PRO A 65 10.55 13.42 1.13
N GLN A 66 11.21 13.36 2.29
CA GLN A 66 11.04 14.37 3.35
C GLN A 66 11.53 15.74 2.88
#